data_AF-A0A7L0WWS5-F1
#
_entry.id   AF-A0A7L0WWS5-F1
#
_cell.length_a   1.000
_cell.length_b   1.000
_cell.length_c   1.000
_cell.angle_alpha   90.00
_cell.angle_beta   90.00
_cell.angle_gamma   90.00
#
_symmetry.space_group_name_H-M   'P 1'
#
loop_
_entity.id
_entity.type
_entity.pdbx_description
1 polymer ?
#
loop_
_entity_poly.entity_id
_entity_poly.type
_entity_poly.pdbx_seq_one_letter_code
_entity_poly.pdbx_strand_id
1 'polypeptide(L)'
;QGDRVQTYCELERALWGANSRPHCGTVNRLLAEVSRDLTAAQGVMDNVRMAASNVLVALARSHFSLVMAELQGHLKAMTGISKEFVLVTLGKL
;
A
#
# COMPACT_ATOMS: atom_id res chain seq x y z
N GLN A 1 21.46 -13.10 -4.96
CA GLN A 1 20.41 -12.58 -5.87
C GLN A 1 19.01 -13.06 -5.47
N GLY A 2 18.83 -14.29 -4.98
CA GLY A 2 17.53 -14.77 -4.46
C GLY A 2 16.99 -14.04 -3.22
N ASP A 3 17.88 -13.45 -2.41
CA ASP A 3 17.57 -12.77 -1.14
C ASP A 3 16.64 -11.54 -1.28
N ARG A 4 16.86 -10.71 -2.31
CA ARG A 4 16.03 -9.49 -2.52
C ARG A 4 14.61 -9.79 -2.99
N VAL A 5 14.45 -10.76 -3.89
CA VAL A 5 13.13 -11.17 -4.39
C VAL A 5 12.31 -11.73 -3.23
N GLN A 6 12.93 -12.57 -2.40
CA GLN A 6 12.29 -13.13 -1.22
C GLN A 6 11.89 -12.02 -0.23
N THR A 7 12.77 -11.05 0.03
CA THR A 7 12.48 -9.89 0.88
C THR A 7 11.25 -9.11 0.38
N TYR A 8 11.16 -8.84 -0.93
CA TYR A 8 9.99 -8.15 -1.49
C TYR A 8 8.71 -8.98 -1.45
N CYS A 9 8.78 -10.30 -1.68
CA CYS A 9 7.62 -11.18 -1.55
C CYS A 9 7.11 -11.28 -0.11
N GLU A 10 8.01 -11.35 0.88
CA GLU A 10 7.64 -11.35 2.29
C GLU A 10 7.02 -10.00 2.69
N LEU A 11 7.56 -8.90 2.17
CA LEU A 11 7.04 -7.56 2.41
C LEU A 11 5.66 -7.35 1.76
N GLU A 12 5.46 -7.81 0.52
CA GLU A 12 4.16 -7.82 -0.15
C GLU A 12 3.12 -8.56 0.70
N ARG A 13 3.47 -9.76 1.18
CA ARG A 13 2.61 -10.56 2.07
C ARG A 13 2.29 -9.83 3.37
N ALA A 14 3.27 -9.19 4.00
CA ALA A 14 3.08 -8.42 5.23
C ALA A 14 2.21 -7.17 5.03
N LEU A 15 2.28 -6.55 3.86
CA LEU A 15 1.41 -5.42 3.47
C LEU A 15 -0.01 -5.90 3.13
N TRP A 16 -0.16 -7.12 2.59
CA TRP A 16 -1.45 -7.72 2.26
C TRP A 16 -2.19 -8.26 3.49
N GLY A 17 -1.46 -8.70 4.51
CA GLY A 17 -1.98 -9.37 5.71
C GLY A 17 -2.83 -8.54 6.69
N ALA A 18 -3.22 -7.32 6.35
CA ALA A 18 -4.21 -6.51 7.06
C ALA A 18 -3.99 -6.41 8.59
N ASN A 19 -3.08 -5.52 9.01
CA ASN A 19 -3.08 -4.77 10.29
C ASN A 19 -1.80 -3.94 10.48
N SER A 20 -0.78 -4.19 9.67
CA SER A 20 0.45 -3.42 9.63
C SER A 20 0.14 -2.03 9.07
N ARG A 21 0.04 -1.01 9.93
CA ARG A 21 0.16 0.40 9.50
C ARG A 21 1.65 0.75 9.49
N PRO A 22 2.38 0.61 8.37
CA PRO A 22 3.77 1.03 8.36
C PRO A 22 3.84 2.52 8.67
N HIS A 23 4.71 2.89 9.61
CA HIS A 23 4.94 4.30 9.94
C HIS A 23 5.39 5.07 8.69
N CYS A 24 5.04 6.35 8.58
CA CYS A 24 5.39 7.21 7.44
C CYS A 24 6.89 7.16 7.08
N GLY A 25 7.77 7.10 8.09
CA GLY A 25 9.22 6.94 7.87
C GLY A 25 9.61 5.61 7.20
N THR A 26 8.91 4.51 7.53
CA THR A 26 9.10 3.20 6.90
C THR A 26 8.58 3.21 5.46
N VAL A 27 7.44 3.84 5.23
CA VAL A 27 6.85 4.01 3.89
C VAL A 27 7.79 4.80 2.98
N ASN A 28 8.32 5.93 3.43
CA ASN A 28 9.21 6.77 2.63
C ASN A 28 10.55 6.07 2.32
N ARG A 29 11.09 5.32 3.28
CA ARG A 29 12.30 4.52 3.05
C ARG A 29 12.04 3.42 2.02
N LEU A 30 10.91 2.73 2.13
CA LEU A 30 10.51 1.70 1.19
C LEU A 30 10.31 2.25 -0.22
N LEU A 31 9.65 3.41 -0.35
CA LEU A 31 9.48 4.12 -1.62
C LEU A 31 10.83 4.48 -2.24
N ALA A 32 11.76 5.01 -1.46
CA ALA A 32 13.09 5.37 -1.94
C ALA A 32 13.89 4.14 -2.41
N GLU A 33 13.77 3.01 -1.70
CA GLU A 33 14.48 1.77 -2.01
C GLU A 33 13.90 1.08 -3.25
N VAL A 34 12.58 0.98 -3.35
CA VAL A 34 11.90 0.47 -4.53
C VAL A 34 12.13 1.37 -5.74
N SER A 35 12.04 2.70 -5.58
CA SER A 35 12.31 3.64 -6.68
C SER A 35 13.75 3.53 -7.18
N ARG A 36 14.72 3.29 -6.30
CA ARG A 36 16.11 3.06 -6.67
C ARG A 36 16.27 1.77 -7.46
N ASP A 37 15.67 0.68 -7.00
CA ASP A 37 15.73 -0.63 -7.67
C ASP A 37 14.95 -0.65 -9.01
N LEU A 38 13.93 0.20 -9.17
CA LEU A 38 13.22 0.43 -10.44
C LEU A 38 14.05 1.27 -11.43
N THR A 39 14.84 2.22 -10.93
CA THR A 39 15.60 3.21 -11.74
C THR A 39 17.03 2.76 -12.05
N ALA A 40 17.56 1.77 -11.33
CA ALA A 40 18.85 1.14 -11.62
C ALA A 40 18.78 0.37 -12.96
N ALA A 41 19.08 1.08 -14.05
CA ALA A 41 19.04 0.59 -15.42
C ALA A 41 20.17 -0.42 -15.72
N GLN A 42 19.83 -1.39 -16.60
CA GLN A 42 20.66 -2.46 -17.18
C GLN A 42 21.28 -3.46 -16.19
N GLY A 43 20.55 -4.55 -15.91
CA GLY A 43 21.12 -5.78 -15.31
C GLY A 43 20.30 -6.38 -14.16
N VAL A 44 19.34 -5.64 -13.62
CA VAL A 44 18.38 -6.16 -12.63
C VAL A 44 17.42 -7.10 -13.36
N MET A 45 17.47 -8.39 -13.01
CA MET A 45 16.58 -9.43 -13.49
C MET A 45 15.12 -8.99 -13.34
N ASP A 46 14.29 -9.19 -14.37
CA ASP A 46 12.90 -8.70 -14.44
C ASP A 46 12.04 -9.10 -13.23
N ASN A 47 12.41 -10.18 -12.53
CA ASN A 47 11.77 -10.62 -11.29
C ASN A 47 11.90 -9.65 -10.11
N VAL A 48 13.04 -8.97 -9.94
CA VAL A 48 13.24 -7.98 -8.86
C VAL A 48 12.41 -6.73 -9.16
N ARG A 49 12.39 -6.29 -10.42
CA ARG A 49 11.56 -5.15 -10.87
C ARG A 49 10.07 -5.43 -10.64
N MET A 50 9.63 -6.65 -10.97
CA MET A 50 8.26 -7.09 -10.76
C MET A 50 7.90 -7.16 -9.28
N ALA A 51 8.75 -7.76 -8.44
CA ALA A 51 8.52 -7.85 -7.00
C ALA A 51 8.47 -6.47 -6.33
N ALA A 52 9.38 -5.56 -6.71
CA ALA A 52 9.37 -4.18 -6.24
C ALA A 52 8.11 -3.41 -6.67
N SER A 53 7.64 -3.63 -7.91
CA SER A 53 6.37 -3.05 -8.40
C SER A 53 5.16 -3.58 -7.62
N ASN A 54 5.11 -4.89 -7.33
CA ASN A 54 4.04 -5.48 -6.52
C ASN A 54 4.00 -4.89 -5.10
N VAL A 55 5.16 -4.62 -4.50
CA VAL A 55 5.26 -3.94 -3.21
C VAL A 55 4.67 -2.53 -3.26
N LEU A 56 4.90 -1.75 -4.33
CA LEU A 56 4.26 -0.43 -4.49
C LEU A 56 2.74 -0.54 -4.58
N VAL A 57 2.24 -1.52 -5.34
CA VAL A 57 0.80 -1.77 -5.48
C VAL A 57 0.20 -2.17 -4.13
N ALA A 58 0.84 -3.07 -3.40
CA ALA A 58 0.40 -3.49 -2.07
C ALA A 58 0.41 -2.33 -1.06
N LEU A 59 1.43 -1.47 -1.11
CA LEU A 59 1.56 -0.28 -0.28
C LEU A 59 0.44 0.74 -0.58
N ALA A 60 0.21 1.05 -1.86
CA ALA A 60 -0.85 1.95 -2.30
C ALA A 60 -2.24 1.42 -1.89
N ARG A 61 -2.49 0.12 -2.08
CA ARG A 61 -3.74 -0.55 -1.68
C ARG A 61 -3.96 -0.48 -0.17
N SER A 62 -2.91 -0.74 0.63
CA SER A 62 -2.98 -0.67 2.09
C SER A 62 -3.28 0.76 2.56
N HIS A 63 -2.59 1.75 2.00
CA HIS A 63 -2.82 3.15 2.32
C HIS A 63 -4.24 3.60 1.94
N PHE A 64 -4.72 3.23 0.75
CA PHE A 64 -6.09 3.53 0.32
C PHE A 64 -7.14 2.90 1.26
N SER A 65 -6.98 1.61 1.60
CA SER A 65 -7.90 0.91 2.50
C SER A 65 -7.97 1.57 3.89
N LEU A 66 -6.83 2.07 4.38
CA LEU A 66 -6.73 2.79 5.64
C LEU A 66 -7.46 4.13 5.58
N VAL A 67 -7.21 4.93 4.54
CA VAL A 67 -7.89 6.22 4.33
C VAL A 67 -9.40 6.01 4.24
N MET A 68 -9.84 4.98 3.50
CA MET A 68 -11.26 4.65 3.37
C MET A 68 -11.89 4.19 4.69
N ALA A 69 -11.19 3.39 5.50
CA ALA A 69 -11.67 2.96 6.81
C ALA A 69 -11.80 4.14 7.80
N GLU A 70 -10.82 5.05 7.81
CA GLU A 70 -10.83 6.26 8.62
C GLU A 70 -12.00 7.18 8.22
N LEU A 71 -12.13 7.48 6.92
CA LEU A 71 -13.21 8.30 6.38
C LEU A 71 -14.58 7.69 6.69
N GLN A 72 -14.73 6.38 6.53
CA GLN A 72 -15.96 5.67 6.88
C GLN A 72 -16.26 5.79 8.38
N GLY A 73 -15.25 5.71 9.25
CA GLY A 73 -15.40 5.88 10.69
C GLY A 73 -15.91 7.29 11.05
N HIS A 74 -15.33 8.32 10.44
CA HIS A 74 -15.73 9.71 10.66
C HIS A 74 -17.16 9.95 10.17
N LEU A 75 -17.49 9.48 8.97
CA LEU A 75 -18.84 9.58 8.41
C LEU A 75 -19.89 8.83 9.23
N LYS A 76 -19.54 7.68 9.82
CA LYS A 76 -20.42 6.94 10.74
C LYS A 76 -20.59 7.64 12.10
N ALA A 77 -19.58 8.38 12.55
CA ALA A 77 -19.60 9.11 13.83
C ALA A 77 -20.40 10.42 13.76
N MET A 78 -20.58 10.99 12.56
CA MET A 78 -21.47 12.13 12.35
C MET A 78 -22.92 11.72 12.58
N THR A 79 -23.48 12.10 13.73
CA THR A 79 -24.87 11.84 14.10
C THR A 79 -25.82 12.44 13.06
N GLY A 80 -26.69 11.61 12.48
CA GLY A 80 -27.70 12.04 11.49
C GLY A 80 -27.38 11.71 10.03
N ILE A 81 -26.21 11.15 9.72
CA ILE A 81 -25.88 10.70 8.36
C ILE A 81 -26.44 9.30 8.09
N SER A 82 -27.21 9.15 7.00
CA SER A 82 -27.73 7.84 6.58
C SER A 82 -26.61 6.95 6.03
N LYS A 83 -26.72 5.63 6.23
CA LYS A 83 -25.75 4.64 5.70
C LYS A 83 -25.57 4.77 4.17
N GLU A 84 -26.65 5.11 3.48
CA GLU A 84 -26.64 5.33 2.03
C GLU A 84 -25.77 6.51 1.64
N PHE A 85 -25.86 7.64 2.34
CA PHE A 85 -25.01 8.80 2.09
C PHE A 85 -23.52 8.47 2.29
N VAL A 86 -23.19 7.69 3.32
CA VAL A 86 -21.82 7.21 3.56
C VAL A 86 -21.33 6.36 2.39
N LEU A 87 -22.14 5.40 1.92
CA LEU A 87 -21.77 4.53 0.80
C LEU A 87 -21.64 5.29 -0.53
N VAL A 88 -22.56 6.22 -0.82
CA VAL A 88 -22.52 7.06 -2.03
C VAL A 88 -21.31 8.00 -2.01
N THR A 89 -20.96 8.57 -0.86
CA THR A 89 -19.81 9.46 -0.73
C THR A 89 -18.50 8.68 -0.89
N LEU A 90 -18.39 7.51 -0.25
CA LEU A 90 -17.21 6.65 -0.40
C LEU A 90 -17.07 6.07 -1.81
N GLY A 91 -18.17 5.76 -2.49
CA GLY A 91 -18.15 5.21 -3.85
C GLY A 91 -17.79 6.21 -4.95
N LYS A 92 -17.67 7.50 -4.62
CA LYS A 92 -17.23 8.57 -5.56
C LYS A 92 -15.72 8.81 -5.56
N LEU A 93 -14.98 8.18 -4.63
CA LEU A 93 -13.53 8.21 -4.52
C LEU A 93 -12.91 7.08 -5.33
#